data_AF-A0A0R2PHY2-F1
#
_entry.id   AF-A0A0R2PHY2-F1
#
_cell.length_a   1.000
_cell.length_b   1.000
_cell.length_c   1.000
_cell.angle_alpha   90.00
_cell.angle_beta   90.00
_cell.angle_gamma   90.00
#
_symmetry.space_group_name_H-M   'P 1'
#
loop_
_entity.id
_entity.type
_entity.pdbx_description
1 polymer ?
#
loop_
_entity_poly.entity_id
_entity_poly.type
_entity_poly.pdbx_seq_one_letter_code
_entity_poly.pdbx_strand_id
1 'polypeptide(L)'
;MIKKLIVLDTETTGLEVDQGHRIIEIGAVLLEDRKRTDQHFHTYLNPQRAIDEEAQKVHGISNEKVQNEPLFSDIAESFLEFVQGSILIIHNASFDLGFLNSELKRASSQYPNLEEICEIEDTLLLARSKFPGQRNSLDALSNRFEIGGYDRSFHGALLDANILADVFIHLTGGQSKFDFISSQGTSAKDQASRKAIDFDHFPITPVSVSEEEAMSHESRLKQIEKDNNVTTLWNQS
;
A
#
# COMPACT_ATOMS: atom_id res chain seq x y z
N MET A 1 5.63 -13.21 -13.98
CA MET A 1 5.00 -12.11 -14.73
C MET A 1 4.66 -11.01 -13.74
N ILE A 2 4.86 -9.75 -14.12
CA ILE A 2 4.39 -8.61 -13.32
C ILE A 2 2.86 -8.60 -13.40
N LYS A 3 2.18 -8.57 -12.25
CA LYS A 3 0.73 -8.52 -12.21
C LYS A 3 0.24 -7.10 -12.49
N LYS A 4 -0.88 -7.00 -13.20
CA LYS A 4 -1.58 -5.71 -13.39
C LYS A 4 -2.10 -5.22 -12.05
N LEU A 5 -2.00 -3.92 -11.79
CA LEU A 5 -2.58 -3.29 -10.63
C LEU A 5 -3.85 -2.57 -11.08
N ILE A 6 -5.01 -2.97 -10.58
CA ILE A 6 -6.29 -2.36 -10.94
C ILE A 6 -6.89 -1.75 -9.70
N VAL A 7 -7.07 -0.44 -9.72
CA VAL A 7 -7.73 0.28 -8.64
C VAL A 7 -9.20 0.36 -8.95
N LEU A 8 -10.05 -0.05 -8.02
CA LEU A 8 -11.48 -0.21 -8.25
C LEU A 8 -12.28 0.44 -7.13
N ASP A 9 -13.40 1.03 -7.53
CA ASP A 9 -14.43 1.59 -6.65
C ASP A 9 -15.82 1.31 -7.26
N THR A 10 -16.85 1.24 -6.43
CA THR A 10 -18.23 1.01 -6.86
C THR A 10 -19.21 1.94 -6.17
N GLU A 11 -20.19 2.41 -6.92
CA GLU A 11 -21.37 3.06 -6.35
C GLU A 11 -22.55 2.09 -6.35
N THR A 12 -23.37 2.17 -5.31
CA THR A 12 -24.43 1.20 -5.05
C THR A 12 -25.74 1.90 -4.70
N THR A 13 -26.85 1.18 -4.84
CA THR A 13 -28.18 1.68 -4.42
C THR A 13 -28.33 1.89 -2.91
N GLY A 14 -27.38 1.42 -2.09
CA GLY A 14 -27.44 1.41 -0.62
C GLY A 14 -26.37 0.47 -0.04
N LEU A 15 -26.37 0.26 1.28
CA LEU A 15 -25.17 -0.25 1.98
C LEU A 15 -25.04 -1.78 2.08
N GLU A 16 -26.14 -2.54 1.99
CA GLU A 16 -26.13 -3.97 2.33
C GLU A 16 -26.63 -4.87 1.18
N VAL A 17 -25.77 -5.79 0.74
CA VAL A 17 -26.10 -6.79 -0.28
C VAL A 17 -27.26 -7.69 0.13
N ASP A 18 -27.34 -8.05 1.42
CA ASP A 18 -28.38 -8.93 1.96
C ASP A 18 -29.77 -8.29 1.95
N GLN A 19 -29.84 -6.96 1.92
CA GLN A 19 -31.09 -6.19 1.72
C GLN A 19 -31.44 -6.04 0.22
N GLY A 20 -30.69 -6.73 -0.66
CA GLY A 20 -30.88 -6.72 -2.10
C GLY A 20 -30.39 -5.45 -2.78
N HIS A 21 -29.52 -4.66 -2.14
CA HIS A 21 -28.87 -3.54 -2.82
C HIS A 21 -27.98 -4.03 -3.95
N ARG A 22 -27.82 -3.18 -4.96
CA ARG A 22 -27.15 -3.48 -6.22
C ARG A 22 -26.19 -2.39 -6.63
N ILE A 23 -25.24 -2.75 -7.49
CA ILE A 23 -24.26 -1.83 -8.07
C ILE A 23 -24.95 -0.96 -9.13
N ILE A 24 -24.61 0.32 -9.16
CA ILE A 24 -25.09 1.30 -10.16
C ILE A 24 -23.97 1.95 -10.96
N GLU A 25 -22.72 1.88 -10.49
CA GLU A 25 -21.54 2.34 -11.21
C GLU A 25 -20.34 1.47 -10.83
N ILE A 26 -19.52 1.12 -11.82
CA ILE A 26 -18.21 0.49 -11.61
C ILE A 26 -17.17 1.39 -12.23
N GLY A 27 -16.17 1.77 -11.45
CA GLY A 27 -15.00 2.51 -11.91
C GLY A 27 -13.74 1.72 -11.58
N ALA A 28 -12.96 1.36 -12.59
CA ALA A 28 -11.70 0.68 -12.41
C ALA A 28 -10.63 1.27 -13.33
N VAL A 29 -9.44 1.56 -12.78
CA VAL A 29 -8.32 2.16 -13.52
C VAL A 29 -7.10 1.26 -13.44
N LEU A 30 -6.41 1.09 -14.57
CA LEU A 30 -5.16 0.33 -14.61
C LEU A 30 -4.00 1.24 -14.21
N LEU A 31 -3.19 0.72 -13.29
CA LEU A 31 -1.89 1.26 -12.90
C LEU A 31 -0.77 0.46 -13.55
N GLU A 32 0.10 1.13 -14.29
CA GLU A 32 1.35 0.59 -14.84
C GLU A 32 2.54 1.36 -14.28
N ASP A 33 3.56 0.66 -13.79
CA ASP A 33 4.76 1.26 -13.19
C ASP A 33 4.45 2.36 -12.16
N ARG A 34 3.38 2.14 -11.37
CA ARG A 34 2.88 3.08 -10.35
C ARG A 34 2.46 4.44 -10.93
N LYS A 35 2.01 4.45 -12.18
CA LYS A 35 1.41 5.60 -12.88
C LYS A 35 0.04 5.22 -13.40
N ARG A 36 -0.85 6.21 -13.41
CA ARG A 36 -2.17 6.08 -14.03
C ARG A 36 -2.02 5.94 -15.53
N THR A 37 -2.76 4.99 -16.09
CA THR A 37 -2.90 4.82 -17.54
C THR A 37 -4.25 5.34 -17.98
N ASP A 38 -4.41 5.56 -19.28
CA ASP A 38 -5.72 5.88 -19.87
C ASP A 38 -6.64 4.65 -19.95
N GLN A 39 -6.13 3.46 -19.67
CA GLN A 39 -6.88 2.22 -19.70
C GLN A 39 -7.72 2.08 -18.42
N HIS A 40 -9.03 2.11 -18.59
CA HIS A 40 -10.00 2.01 -17.51
C HIS A 40 -11.23 1.20 -17.96
N PHE A 41 -11.96 0.69 -16.97
CA PHE A 41 -13.28 0.10 -17.13
C PHE A 41 -14.25 1.00 -16.37
N HIS A 42 -15.19 1.63 -17.07
CA HIS A 42 -16.18 2.50 -16.46
C HIS A 42 -17.55 2.24 -17.08
N THR A 43 -18.54 1.97 -16.25
CA THR A 43 -19.91 1.72 -16.71
C THR A 43 -20.91 2.10 -15.62
N TYR A 44 -22.05 2.66 -16.04
CA TYR A 44 -23.24 2.74 -15.21
C TYR A 44 -24.08 1.48 -15.42
N LEU A 45 -24.85 1.10 -14.41
CA LEU A 45 -25.64 -0.13 -14.41
C LEU A 45 -27.05 0.14 -13.97
N ASN A 46 -28.01 -0.49 -14.65
CA ASN A 46 -29.40 -0.52 -14.21
C ASN A 46 -29.54 -1.51 -13.04
N PRO A 47 -29.85 -1.04 -11.81
CA PRO A 47 -29.98 -1.91 -10.66
C PRO A 47 -31.33 -2.65 -10.62
N GLN A 48 -32.28 -2.35 -11.52
CA GLN A 48 -33.64 -2.91 -11.50
C GLN A 48 -34.36 -2.72 -10.15
N ARG A 49 -33.99 -1.67 -9.41
CA ARG A 49 -34.60 -1.23 -8.16
C ARG A 49 -34.39 0.27 -7.97
N ALA A 50 -35.06 0.85 -6.99
CA ALA A 50 -34.80 2.23 -6.59
C ALA A 50 -33.47 2.34 -5.83
N ILE A 51 -32.76 3.44 -6.08
CA ILE A 51 -31.64 3.95 -5.29
C ILE A 51 -32.20 4.60 -4.02
N ASP A 52 -31.60 4.29 -2.87
CA ASP A 52 -31.96 4.90 -1.59
C ASP A 52 -31.57 6.38 -1.56
N GLU A 53 -32.39 7.21 -0.91
CA GLU A 53 -32.14 8.66 -0.83
C GLU A 53 -30.79 9.00 -0.17
N GLU A 54 -30.32 8.19 0.78
CA GLU A 54 -29.04 8.39 1.43
C GLU A 54 -27.87 8.14 0.48
N ALA A 55 -27.93 7.07 -0.33
CA ALA A 55 -26.93 6.77 -1.35
C ALA A 55 -26.92 7.89 -2.41
N GLN A 56 -28.09 8.28 -2.90
CA GLN A 56 -28.21 9.36 -3.88
C GLN A 56 -27.63 10.70 -3.38
N LYS A 57 -27.68 10.99 -2.08
CA LYS A 57 -27.04 12.20 -1.50
C LYS A 57 -25.51 12.14 -1.52
N VAL A 58 -24.92 10.94 -1.54
CA VAL A 58 -23.46 10.73 -1.54
C VAL A 58 -22.88 10.83 -2.95
N HIS A 59 -23.46 10.09 -3.90
CA HIS A 59 -22.95 9.97 -5.27
C HIS A 59 -23.73 10.79 -6.32
N GLY A 60 -24.90 11.34 -5.98
CA GLY A 60 -25.67 12.22 -6.87
C GLY A 60 -26.31 11.54 -8.10
N ILE A 61 -26.30 10.21 -8.17
CA ILE A 61 -26.83 9.43 -9.30
C ILE A 61 -28.33 9.22 -9.08
N SER A 62 -29.15 9.71 -10.02
CA SER A 62 -30.59 9.56 -9.96
C SER A 62 -31.06 8.26 -10.61
N ASN A 63 -32.25 7.78 -10.22
CA ASN A 63 -32.86 6.59 -10.80
C ASN A 63 -33.03 6.73 -12.33
N GLU A 64 -33.34 7.92 -12.81
CA GLU A 64 -33.55 8.21 -14.24
C GLU A 64 -32.26 8.10 -15.05
N LYS A 65 -31.09 8.39 -14.43
CA LYS A 65 -29.78 8.27 -15.08
C LYS A 65 -29.44 6.81 -15.38
N VAL A 66 -29.77 5.90 -14.47
CA VAL A 66 -29.37 4.48 -14.57
C VAL A 66 -30.43 3.56 -15.15
N GLN A 67 -31.68 4.02 -15.31
CA GLN A 67 -32.80 3.16 -15.74
C GLN A 67 -32.61 2.51 -17.13
N ASN A 68 -31.84 3.14 -18.03
CA ASN A 68 -31.61 2.67 -19.40
C ASN A 68 -30.21 2.12 -19.63
N GLU A 69 -29.39 2.08 -18.57
CA GLU A 69 -28.03 1.54 -18.60
C GLU A 69 -28.07 0.00 -18.66
N PRO A 70 -26.99 -0.66 -19.10
CA PRO A 70 -26.93 -2.12 -19.17
C PRO A 70 -27.13 -2.78 -17.80
N LEU A 71 -27.55 -4.04 -17.80
CA LEU A 71 -27.54 -4.86 -16.60
C LEU A 71 -26.11 -5.37 -16.33
N PHE A 72 -25.81 -5.70 -15.08
CA PHE A 72 -24.52 -6.31 -14.75
C PHE A 72 -24.25 -7.59 -15.57
N SER A 73 -25.29 -8.39 -15.84
CA SER A 73 -25.17 -9.60 -16.66
C SER A 73 -24.65 -9.34 -18.07
N ASP A 74 -24.91 -8.14 -18.62
CA ASP A 74 -24.52 -7.77 -19.97
C ASP A 74 -23.03 -7.40 -20.06
N ILE A 75 -22.42 -7.04 -18.93
CA ILE A 75 -21.01 -6.62 -18.83
C ILE A 75 -20.14 -7.56 -17.99
N ALA A 76 -20.70 -8.63 -17.41
CA ALA A 76 -20.00 -9.49 -16.47
C ALA A 76 -18.74 -10.12 -17.09
N GLU A 77 -18.85 -10.61 -18.34
CA GLU A 77 -17.73 -11.26 -19.03
C GLU A 77 -16.60 -10.27 -19.32
N SER A 78 -16.91 -9.08 -19.85
CA SER A 78 -15.92 -8.04 -20.14
C SER A 78 -15.27 -7.50 -18.86
N PHE A 79 -16.01 -7.39 -17.77
CA PHE A 79 -15.48 -7.03 -16.46
C PHE A 79 -14.49 -8.09 -15.94
N LEU A 80 -14.85 -9.37 -16.00
CA LEU A 80 -13.98 -10.47 -15.59
C LEU A 80 -12.69 -10.50 -16.42
N GLU A 81 -12.79 -10.36 -17.74
CA GLU A 81 -11.62 -10.27 -18.63
C GLU A 81 -10.70 -9.09 -18.27
N PHE A 82 -11.27 -7.96 -17.88
CA PHE A 82 -10.50 -6.78 -17.47
C PHE A 82 -9.71 -7.03 -16.19
N VAL A 83 -10.31 -7.67 -15.19
CA VAL A 83 -9.70 -7.85 -13.86
C VAL A 83 -8.87 -9.13 -13.69
N GLN A 84 -9.08 -10.15 -14.53
CA GLN A 84 -8.47 -11.46 -14.34
C GLN A 84 -6.93 -11.42 -14.21
N GLY A 85 -6.41 -12.08 -13.17
CA GLY A 85 -4.97 -12.19 -12.92
C GLY A 85 -4.30 -10.90 -12.41
N SER A 86 -5.09 -9.90 -12.01
CA SER A 86 -4.62 -8.64 -11.45
C SER A 86 -4.53 -8.66 -9.91
N ILE A 87 -3.97 -7.59 -9.36
CA ILE A 87 -4.15 -7.19 -7.96
C ILE A 87 -5.21 -6.09 -7.95
N LEU A 88 -6.35 -6.37 -7.32
CA LEU A 88 -7.43 -5.43 -7.10
C LEU A 88 -7.12 -4.59 -5.85
N ILE A 89 -6.95 -3.29 -6.06
CA ILE A 89 -6.69 -2.31 -5.02
C ILE A 89 -8.00 -1.58 -4.74
N ILE A 90 -8.56 -1.82 -3.56
CA ILE A 90 -9.89 -1.30 -3.17
C ILE A 90 -9.78 -0.65 -1.80
N HIS A 91 -10.58 0.37 -1.52
CA HIS A 91 -10.67 0.96 -0.19
C HIS A 91 -11.84 0.35 0.56
N ASN A 92 -11.58 -0.39 1.65
CA ASN A 92 -12.60 -1.19 2.34
C ASN A 92 -13.12 -2.35 1.48
N ALA A 93 -12.20 -3.15 0.96
CA ALA A 93 -12.44 -4.16 -0.07
C ALA A 93 -13.61 -5.12 0.21
N SER A 94 -13.91 -5.43 1.47
CA SER A 94 -15.05 -6.28 1.83
C SER A 94 -16.40 -5.76 1.31
N PHE A 95 -16.55 -4.44 1.17
CA PHE A 95 -17.78 -3.83 0.66
C PHE A 95 -17.94 -4.14 -0.83
N ASP A 96 -17.02 -3.65 -1.67
CA ASP A 96 -17.08 -3.81 -3.13
C ASP A 96 -17.05 -5.28 -3.54
N LEU A 97 -16.21 -6.11 -2.90
CA LEU A 97 -16.17 -7.55 -3.19
C LEU A 97 -17.50 -8.23 -2.85
N GLY A 98 -18.16 -7.84 -1.75
CA GLY A 98 -19.49 -8.34 -1.40
C GLY A 98 -20.51 -8.07 -2.50
N PHE A 99 -20.52 -6.84 -3.01
CA PHE A 99 -21.42 -6.43 -4.10
C PHE A 99 -21.07 -7.11 -5.43
N LEU A 100 -19.81 -7.06 -5.85
CA LEU A 100 -19.35 -7.63 -7.12
C LEU A 100 -19.57 -9.15 -7.17
N ASN A 101 -19.22 -9.87 -6.11
CA ASN A 101 -19.45 -11.31 -6.04
C ASN A 101 -20.94 -11.66 -6.03
N SER A 102 -21.78 -10.82 -5.43
CA SER A 102 -23.24 -11.00 -5.48
C SER A 102 -23.81 -10.80 -6.88
N GLU A 103 -23.38 -9.75 -7.58
CA GLU A 103 -23.78 -9.49 -8.97
C GLU A 103 -23.27 -10.57 -9.92
N LEU A 104 -22.02 -11.04 -9.77
CA LEU A 104 -21.46 -12.16 -10.53
C LEU A 104 -22.31 -13.44 -10.35
N LYS A 105 -22.64 -13.79 -9.11
CA LYS A 105 -23.49 -14.96 -8.82
C LYS A 105 -24.90 -14.83 -9.38
N ARG A 106 -25.46 -13.62 -9.44
CA ARG A 106 -26.77 -13.34 -10.07
C ARG A 106 -26.69 -13.49 -11.58
N ALA A 107 -25.60 -13.06 -12.20
CA ALA A 107 -25.40 -13.16 -13.65
C ALA A 107 -25.19 -14.61 -14.10
N SER A 108 -24.39 -15.40 -13.37
CA SER A 108 -24.20 -16.83 -13.63
C SER A 108 -23.62 -17.56 -12.43
N SER A 109 -24.10 -18.77 -12.15
CA SER A 109 -23.54 -19.65 -11.13
C SER A 109 -22.16 -20.22 -11.48
N GLN A 110 -21.70 -20.01 -12.72
CA GLN A 110 -20.39 -20.47 -13.20
C GLN A 110 -19.29 -19.43 -12.98
N TYR A 111 -19.64 -18.18 -12.69
CA TYR A 111 -18.63 -17.16 -12.46
C TYR A 111 -17.94 -17.36 -11.10
N PRO A 112 -16.60 -17.26 -11.06
CA PRO A 112 -15.85 -17.39 -9.82
C PRO A 112 -16.08 -16.16 -8.92
N ASN A 113 -15.80 -16.29 -7.63
CA ASN A 113 -15.60 -15.08 -6.81
C ASN A 113 -14.31 -14.38 -7.25
N LEU A 114 -14.24 -13.06 -7.11
CA LEU A 114 -13.07 -12.28 -7.54
C LEU A 114 -11.78 -12.71 -6.85
N GLU A 115 -11.85 -13.13 -5.59
CA GLU A 115 -10.72 -13.63 -4.80
C GLU A 115 -10.11 -14.92 -5.35
N GLU A 116 -10.84 -15.65 -6.21
CA GLU A 116 -10.33 -16.87 -6.86
C GLU A 116 -9.48 -16.56 -8.09
N ILE A 117 -9.66 -15.37 -8.70
CA ILE A 117 -8.99 -14.97 -9.94
C ILE A 117 -8.08 -13.75 -9.79
N CYS A 118 -8.19 -13.03 -8.68
CA CYS A 118 -7.45 -11.81 -8.37
C CYS A 118 -6.86 -11.86 -6.97
N GLU A 119 -5.74 -11.18 -6.78
CA GLU A 119 -5.25 -10.84 -5.43
C GLU A 119 -5.93 -9.56 -4.95
N ILE A 120 -6.22 -9.45 -3.66
CA ILE A 120 -6.92 -8.31 -3.08
C ILE A 120 -5.97 -7.51 -2.18
N GLU A 121 -5.88 -6.21 -2.43
CA GLU A 121 -5.14 -5.25 -1.62
C GLU A 121 -6.12 -4.21 -1.04
N ASP A 122 -6.39 -4.30 0.26
CA ASP A 122 -7.27 -3.34 0.96
C ASP A 122 -6.46 -2.14 1.48
N THR A 123 -6.63 -1.01 0.80
CA THR A 123 -5.94 0.24 1.15
C THR A 123 -6.38 0.82 2.49
N LEU A 124 -7.57 0.49 3.00
CA LEU A 124 -8.01 0.92 4.33
C LEU A 124 -7.17 0.22 5.42
N LEU A 125 -6.87 -1.07 5.24
CA LEU A 125 -5.99 -1.80 6.16
C LEU A 125 -4.57 -1.26 6.10
N LEU A 126 -4.07 -0.97 4.90
CA LEU A 126 -2.76 -0.34 4.70
C LEU A 126 -2.70 1.03 5.39
N ALA A 127 -3.72 1.86 5.21
CA ALA A 127 -3.81 3.18 5.84
C ALA A 127 -3.92 3.09 7.36
N ARG A 128 -4.70 2.16 7.91
CA ARG A 128 -4.82 1.92 9.36
C ARG A 128 -3.50 1.48 9.99
N SER A 129 -2.73 0.66 9.28
CA SER A 129 -1.38 0.24 9.71
C SER A 129 -0.41 1.43 9.73
N LYS A 130 -0.43 2.28 8.69
CA LYS A 130 0.45 3.44 8.57
C LYS A 130 0.07 4.59 9.50
N PHE A 131 -1.22 4.78 9.77
CA PHE A 131 -1.78 5.88 10.55
C PHE A 131 -2.80 5.38 11.59
N PRO A 132 -2.33 4.66 12.61
CA PRO A 132 -3.19 4.10 13.64
C PRO A 132 -3.90 5.20 14.44
N GLY A 133 -5.18 5.01 14.72
CA GLY A 133 -6.01 5.96 15.50
C GLY A 133 -6.45 7.23 14.76
N GLN A 134 -6.07 7.40 13.49
CA GLN A 134 -6.48 8.55 12.69
C GLN A 134 -7.67 8.21 11.78
N ARG A 135 -8.33 9.25 11.25
CA ARG A 135 -9.28 9.08 10.15
C ARG A 135 -8.52 8.59 8.91
N ASN A 136 -8.99 7.49 8.33
CA ASN A 136 -8.41 6.81 7.19
C ASN A 136 -9.46 6.56 6.08
N SER A 137 -10.52 7.38 6.02
CA SER A 137 -11.42 7.39 4.86
C SER A 137 -10.68 7.93 3.63
N LEU A 138 -11.17 7.61 2.44
CA LEU A 138 -10.61 8.11 1.18
C LEU A 138 -10.46 9.64 1.18
N ASP A 139 -11.49 10.38 1.63
CA ASP A 139 -11.42 11.84 1.83
C ASP A 139 -10.30 12.27 2.77
N ALA A 140 -10.13 11.58 3.91
CA ALA A 140 -9.12 11.94 4.90
C ALA A 140 -7.72 11.71 4.35
N LEU A 141 -7.53 10.64 3.57
CA LEU A 141 -6.26 10.32 2.92
C LEU A 141 -5.97 11.27 1.75
N SER A 142 -6.96 11.57 0.92
CA SER A 142 -6.85 12.54 -0.17
C SER A 142 -6.40 13.91 0.36
N ASN A 143 -7.03 14.39 1.44
CA ASN A 143 -6.66 15.63 2.11
C ASN A 143 -5.26 15.56 2.73
N ARG A 144 -4.90 14.45 3.38
CA ARG A 144 -3.58 14.27 4.01
C ARG A 144 -2.43 14.31 3.01
N PHE A 145 -2.64 13.75 1.82
CA PHE A 145 -1.63 13.71 0.76
C PHE A 145 -1.72 14.89 -0.20
N GLU A 146 -2.61 15.87 0.08
CA GLU A 146 -2.83 17.05 -0.76
C GLU A 146 -3.15 16.68 -2.22
N ILE A 147 -3.88 15.56 -2.40
CA ILE A 147 -4.33 15.10 -3.73
C ILE A 147 -5.46 16.02 -4.17
N GLY A 148 -5.19 16.79 -5.24
CA GLY A 148 -6.12 17.74 -5.83
C GLY A 148 -6.24 17.59 -7.35
N GLY A 149 -7.02 18.46 -7.98
CA GLY A 149 -7.29 18.44 -9.42
C GLY A 149 -8.57 17.70 -9.83
N TYR A 150 -9.39 17.34 -8.85
CA TYR A 150 -10.64 16.62 -9.03
C TYR A 150 -11.82 17.47 -8.53
N ASP A 151 -12.87 17.60 -9.33
CA ASP A 151 -14.14 18.15 -8.84
C ASP A 151 -14.87 17.06 -8.06
N ARG A 152 -14.90 17.19 -6.73
CA ARG A 152 -15.51 16.26 -5.78
C ARG A 152 -16.89 16.67 -5.31
N SER A 153 -17.63 17.43 -6.12
CA SER A 153 -19.00 17.83 -5.75
C SER A 153 -19.91 16.63 -5.45
N PHE A 154 -19.67 15.48 -6.11
CA PHE A 154 -20.28 14.18 -5.82
C PHE A 154 -19.23 13.07 -5.88
N HIS A 155 -19.50 11.96 -5.19
CA HIS A 155 -18.75 10.71 -5.39
C HIS A 155 -19.13 10.07 -6.71
N GLY A 156 -18.17 9.41 -7.33
CA GLY A 156 -18.39 8.69 -8.57
C GLY A 156 -17.28 7.69 -8.75
N ALA A 157 -17.64 6.46 -9.10
CA ALA A 157 -16.73 5.33 -8.99
C ALA A 157 -15.42 5.54 -9.76
N LEU A 158 -15.47 6.10 -10.97
CA LEU A 158 -14.25 6.37 -11.74
C LEU A 158 -13.38 7.48 -11.11
N LEU A 159 -14.02 8.51 -10.55
CA LEU A 159 -13.34 9.61 -9.87
C LEU A 159 -12.64 9.11 -8.61
N ASP A 160 -13.35 8.33 -7.80
CA ASP A 160 -12.85 7.79 -6.56
C ASP A 160 -11.78 6.73 -6.80
N ALA A 161 -11.90 5.89 -7.84
CA ALA A 161 -10.82 5.00 -8.27
C ALA A 161 -9.55 5.77 -8.68
N ASN A 162 -9.65 6.90 -9.38
CA ASN A 162 -8.50 7.73 -9.73
C ASN A 162 -7.82 8.33 -8.49
N ILE A 163 -8.61 8.80 -7.52
CA ILE A 163 -8.09 9.40 -6.29
C ILE A 163 -7.48 8.33 -5.39
N LEU A 164 -8.12 7.17 -5.31
CA LEU A 164 -7.59 6.01 -4.63
C LEU A 164 -6.27 5.55 -5.25
N ALA A 165 -6.11 5.65 -6.58
CA ALA A 165 -4.87 5.33 -7.24
C ALA A 165 -3.72 6.24 -6.78
N ASP A 166 -3.96 7.56 -6.71
CA ASP A 166 -2.99 8.52 -6.18
C ASP A 166 -2.70 8.24 -4.70
N VAL A 167 -3.73 8.00 -3.87
CA VAL A 167 -3.59 7.64 -2.46
C VAL A 167 -2.75 6.39 -2.30
N PHE A 168 -3.00 5.35 -3.10
CA PHE A 168 -2.27 4.09 -3.06
C PHE A 168 -0.79 4.30 -3.40
N ILE A 169 -0.49 5.11 -4.42
CA ILE A 169 0.87 5.49 -4.78
C ILE A 169 1.57 6.21 -3.62
N HIS A 170 0.90 7.11 -2.91
CA HIS A 170 1.45 7.79 -1.71
C HIS A 170 1.60 6.86 -0.50
N LEU A 171 0.65 5.95 -0.29
CA LEU A 171 0.69 4.98 0.81
C LEU A 171 1.90 4.05 0.67
N THR A 172 2.15 3.57 -0.55
CA THR A 172 3.25 2.64 -0.85
C THR A 172 4.53 3.34 -1.32
N GLY A 173 4.48 4.64 -1.63
CA GLY A 173 5.56 5.44 -2.22
C GLY A 173 6.45 6.18 -1.22
N GLY A 174 6.68 5.59 -0.05
CA GLY A 174 7.69 6.13 0.88
C GLY A 174 9.10 6.06 0.28
N GLN A 175 10.06 6.80 0.85
CA GLN A 175 11.47 6.50 0.62
C GLN A 175 11.63 4.99 0.83
N SER A 176 12.12 4.26 -0.19
CA SER A 176 12.74 2.96 0.06
C SER A 176 13.63 3.20 1.25
N LYS A 177 13.32 2.57 2.39
CA LYS A 177 14.15 2.69 3.59
C LYS A 177 15.57 2.61 3.05
N PHE A 178 16.33 3.70 3.16
CA PHE A 178 17.76 3.52 3.17
C PHE A 178 17.92 2.49 4.26
N ASP A 179 18.32 1.28 3.89
CA ASP A 179 18.66 0.21 4.83
C ASP A 179 19.92 0.69 5.56
N PHE A 180 19.73 1.72 6.37
CA PHE A 180 20.55 1.96 7.51
C PHE A 180 20.26 0.75 8.37
N ILE A 181 21.20 -0.18 8.40
CA ILE A 181 21.25 -1.27 9.36
C ILE A 181 21.15 -0.61 10.73
N SER A 182 19.94 -0.43 11.22
CA SER A 182 19.68 0.04 12.57
C SER A 182 19.92 -1.16 13.46
N SER A 183 21.18 -1.34 13.84
CA SER A 183 21.56 -2.15 14.99
C SER A 183 21.03 -1.48 16.26
N GLN A 184 19.71 -1.47 16.45
CA GLN A 184 19.10 -1.13 17.72
C GLN A 184 18.08 -2.19 18.06
N GLY A 185 18.41 -2.89 19.14
CA GLY A 185 17.82 -4.16 19.51
C GLY A 185 16.41 -4.00 20.04
N THR A 186 15.58 -4.96 19.64
CA THR A 186 14.32 -5.26 20.29
C THR A 186 14.43 -6.61 20.97
N SER A 187 14.36 -6.56 22.29
CA SER A 187 14.07 -7.69 23.16
C SER A 187 12.71 -8.28 22.80
N ALA A 188 12.67 -9.52 22.32
CA ALA A 188 11.70 -10.55 22.71
C ALA A 188 12.01 -11.87 21.99
N LYS A 189 12.39 -12.87 22.80
CA LYS A 189 12.24 -14.32 22.57
C LYS A 189 12.28 -14.79 21.11
N ASP A 190 13.48 -15.03 20.62
CA ASP A 190 13.70 -16.13 19.69
C ASP A 190 14.93 -16.92 20.16
N GLN A 191 14.70 -18.19 20.49
CA GLN A 191 15.77 -19.18 20.72
C GLN A 191 16.38 -19.55 19.37
N ALA A 192 17.04 -18.59 18.72
CA ALA A 192 18.01 -18.89 17.69
C ALA A 192 19.36 -18.98 18.38
N SER A 193 19.95 -20.17 18.35
CA SER A 193 21.30 -20.46 18.84
C SER A 193 22.26 -19.33 18.43
N ARG A 194 22.74 -18.54 19.39
CA ARG A 194 23.97 -17.77 19.19
C ARG A 194 25.07 -18.81 19.02
N LYS A 195 25.39 -19.19 17.77
CA LYS A 195 26.62 -19.91 17.50
C LYS A 195 27.74 -19.00 17.95
N ALA A 196 28.41 -19.37 19.04
CA ALA A 196 29.70 -18.80 19.36
C ALA A 196 30.58 -19.02 18.13
N ILE A 197 31.09 -17.94 17.55
CA ILE A 197 32.04 -18.04 16.45
C ILE A 197 33.33 -18.55 17.09
N ASP A 198 33.72 -19.76 16.73
CA ASP A 198 34.98 -20.36 17.14
C ASP A 198 36.11 -19.72 16.32
N PHE A 199 36.92 -18.89 16.98
CA PHE A 199 38.05 -18.18 16.36
C PHE A 199 39.34 -19.01 16.36
N ASP A 200 39.37 -20.21 16.95
CA ASP A 200 40.57 -21.04 17.01
C ASP A 200 41.02 -21.52 15.61
N HIS A 201 40.13 -21.46 14.62
CA HIS A 201 40.38 -21.85 13.23
C HIS A 201 40.87 -20.70 12.34
N PHE A 202 40.94 -19.47 12.85
CA PHE A 202 41.45 -18.32 12.10
C PHE A 202 42.83 -17.93 12.64
N PRO A 203 43.94 -18.36 11.99
CA PRO A 203 45.28 -17.98 12.43
C PRO A 203 45.49 -16.48 12.22
N ILE A 204 45.29 -15.69 13.30
CA ILE A 204 45.61 -14.26 13.31
C ILE A 204 47.12 -14.15 13.44
N THR A 205 47.77 -13.52 12.47
CA THR A 205 49.20 -13.22 12.58
C THR A 205 49.37 -12.07 13.58
N PRO A 206 50.11 -12.24 14.68
CA PRO A 206 50.38 -11.15 15.60
C PRO A 206 51.24 -10.11 14.88
N VAL A 207 50.76 -8.87 14.84
CA VAL A 207 51.54 -7.73 14.33
C VAL A 207 52.36 -7.19 15.50
N SER A 208 53.69 -7.28 15.38
CA SER A 208 54.62 -6.67 16.33
C SER A 208 55.05 -5.30 15.84
N VAL A 209 55.21 -4.35 16.76
CA VAL A 209 55.77 -3.02 16.49
C VAL A 209 57.27 -3.15 16.29
N SER A 210 57.82 -2.50 15.26
CA SER A 210 59.27 -2.43 15.03
C SER A 210 59.95 -1.48 16.02
N GLU A 211 61.26 -1.64 16.24
CA GLU A 211 62.03 -0.71 17.10
C GLU A 211 61.95 0.75 16.60
N GLU A 212 61.90 0.94 15.28
CA GLU A 212 61.77 2.26 14.66
C GLU A 212 60.42 2.93 14.99
N GLU A 213 59.32 2.16 14.90
CA GLU A 213 57.99 2.64 15.26
C GLU A 213 57.87 2.95 16.76
N ALA A 214 58.51 2.13 17.61
CA ALA A 214 58.56 2.39 19.05
C ALA A 214 59.32 3.68 19.38
N MET A 215 60.46 3.92 18.73
CA MET A 215 61.23 5.16 18.88
C MET A 215 60.44 6.38 18.37
N SER A 216 59.75 6.24 17.23
CA SER A 216 58.90 7.29 16.68
C SER A 216 57.76 7.64 17.63
N HIS A 217 57.14 6.60 18.23
CA HIS A 217 56.11 6.76 19.26
C HIS A 217 56.64 7.52 20.48
N GLU A 218 57.79 7.16 21.04
CA GLU A 218 58.39 7.90 22.16
C GLU A 218 58.70 9.36 21.82
N SER A 219 59.23 9.60 20.61
CA SER A 219 59.51 10.97 20.14
C SER A 219 58.22 11.78 20.06
N ARG A 220 57.13 11.16 19.57
CA ARG A 220 55.82 11.79 19.49
C ARG A 220 55.26 12.11 20.87
N LEU A 221 55.38 11.21 21.84
CA LEU A 221 54.97 11.46 23.23
C LEU A 221 55.72 12.65 23.82
N LYS A 222 57.06 12.68 23.70
CA LYS A 222 57.90 13.81 24.16
C LYS A 222 57.50 15.14 23.51
N GLN A 223 57.14 15.11 22.23
CA GLN A 223 56.66 16.30 21.54
C GLN A 223 55.31 16.78 22.08
N ILE A 224 54.35 15.87 22.31
CA ILE A 224 53.05 16.20 22.91
C ILE A 224 53.23 16.85 24.29
N GLU A 225 54.12 16.29 25.10
CA GLU A 225 54.43 16.81 26.44
C GLU A 225 55.02 18.21 26.38
N LYS A 226 55.96 18.44 25.45
CA LYS A 226 56.59 19.74 25.24
C LYS A 226 55.60 20.80 24.75
N ASP A 227 54.77 20.47 23.76
CA ASP A 227 53.87 21.42 23.12
C ASP A 227 52.72 21.86 24.05
N ASN A 228 52.30 20.97 24.96
CA ASN A 228 51.16 21.19 25.83
C ASN A 228 51.56 21.41 27.30
N ASN A 229 52.84 21.30 27.64
CA ASN A 229 53.39 21.44 28.99
C ASN A 229 52.69 20.52 30.01
N VAL A 230 52.38 19.28 29.61
CA VAL A 230 51.71 18.23 30.39
C VAL A 230 52.48 16.92 30.29
N THR A 231 52.22 15.97 31.20
CA THR A 231 52.73 14.58 31.08
C THR A 231 51.67 13.71 30.38
N THR A 232 52.07 12.88 29.43
CA THR A 232 51.14 12.00 28.70
C THR A 232 50.66 10.84 29.57
N LEU A 233 49.39 10.46 29.45
CA LEU A 233 48.79 9.33 30.19
C LEU A 233 49.51 8.00 29.93
N TRP A 234 50.05 7.82 28.72
CA TRP A 234 50.84 6.64 28.33
C TRP A 234 52.09 6.47 29.21
N ASN A 235 52.75 7.57 29.57
CA ASN A 235 53.93 7.58 30.45
C ASN A 235 53.58 7.58 31.95
N GLN A 236 52.30 7.65 32.30
CA GLN A 236 51.83 7.57 33.69
C GLN A 236 51.42 6.17 34.13
N SER A 237 51.34 5.22 33.17
CA SER A 237 50.85 3.85 33.38
C SER A 237 51.99 2.86 33.62
#